data_AF-A0A0J1IFC7-F1
#
_entry.id   AF-A0A0J1IFC7-F1
#
_cell.length_a   1.000
_cell.length_b   1.000
_cell.length_c   1.000
_cell.angle_alpha   90.00
_cell.angle_beta   90.00
_cell.angle_gamma   90.00
#
_symmetry.space_group_name_H-M   'P 1'
#
loop_
_entity.id
_entity.type
_entity.pdbx_description
1 polymer ?
#
loop_
_entity_poly.entity_id
_entity_poly.type
_entity_poly.pdbx_seq_one_letter_code
_entity_poly.pdbx_strand_id
1 'polypeptide(L)'
;MQEKEIVADVLTGLKGSLGNYARVIAETSNANLRQTLQEIRNGDEQFQFQLANVAMQKGYYKPAQPASVSEINQVRSELSQG
;
A
#
# COMPACT_ATOMS: atom_id res chain seq x y z
N MET A 1 20.40 13.67 8.45
CA MET A 1 19.74 12.62 7.65
C MET A 1 18.56 12.15 8.46
N GLN A 2 17.39 12.53 7.99
CA GLN A 2 16.22 12.73 8.82
C GLN A 2 15.44 11.42 8.88
N GLU A 3 15.04 10.96 10.07
CA GLU A 3 14.23 9.76 10.26
C GLU A 3 13.05 9.68 9.25
N LYS A 4 12.49 10.85 8.89
CA LYS A 4 11.53 11.05 7.81
C LYS A 4 11.96 10.49 6.44
N GLU A 5 13.18 10.76 6.00
CA GLU A 5 13.71 10.28 4.71
C GLU A 5 13.86 8.76 4.73
N ILE A 6 14.39 8.20 5.83
CA ILE A 6 14.52 6.75 6.01
C ILE A 6 13.14 6.08 5.96
N VAL A 7 12.15 6.64 6.64
CA VAL A 7 10.77 6.14 6.63
C VAL A 7 10.16 6.25 5.22
N ALA A 8 10.42 7.34 4.50
CA ALA A 8 9.92 7.51 3.13
C ALA A 8 10.56 6.51 2.15
N ASP A 9 11.86 6.25 2.28
CA ASP A 9 12.59 5.28 1.45
C ASP A 9 12.08 3.86 1.69
N VAL A 10 11.92 3.47 2.97
CA VAL A 10 11.36 2.16 3.33
C VAL A 10 9.93 2.00 2.81
N LEU A 11 9.07 3.01 3.00
CA LEU A 11 7.70 2.97 2.48
C LEU A 11 7.67 2.87 0.95
N THR A 12 8.60 3.51 0.25
CA THR A 12 8.70 3.44 -1.22
C THR A 12 9.21 2.07 -1.68
N GLY A 13 10.22 1.52 -1.01
CA GLY A 13 10.73 0.18 -1.27
C GLY A 13 9.67 -0.90 -1.08
N LEU A 14 8.90 -0.84 0.03
CA LEU A 14 7.79 -1.76 0.29
C LEU A 14 6.73 -1.70 -0.82
N LYS A 15 6.36 -0.51 -1.29
CA LYS A 15 5.41 -0.37 -2.41
C LYS A 15 5.91 -1.08 -3.68
N GLY A 16 7.20 -0.95 -3.99
CA GLY A 16 7.83 -1.66 -5.11
C GLY A 16 7.75 -3.18 -4.94
N SER A 17 8.12 -3.68 -3.76
CA SER A 17 8.06 -5.11 -3.43
C SER A 17 6.64 -5.67 -3.53
N LEU A 18 5.63 -4.95 -3.00
CA LEU A 18 4.23 -5.36 -3.07
C LEU A 18 3.74 -5.53 -4.52
N GLY A 19 4.13 -4.60 -5.42
CA GLY A 19 3.83 -4.71 -6.84
C GLY A 19 4.49 -5.93 -7.49
N ASN A 20 5.75 -6.21 -7.15
CA ASN A 20 6.47 -7.37 -7.63
C ASN A 20 5.83 -8.69 -7.15
N TYR A 21 5.48 -8.81 -5.87
CA TYR A 21 4.81 -10.00 -5.36
C TYR A 21 3.48 -10.24 -6.09
N ALA A 22 2.68 -9.19 -6.29
CA ALA A 22 1.42 -9.32 -7.02
C ALA A 22 1.63 -9.88 -8.44
N ARG A 23 2.66 -9.40 -9.14
CA ARG A 23 3.03 -9.90 -10.47
C ARG A 23 3.43 -11.38 -10.43
N VAL A 24 4.36 -11.74 -9.54
CA VAL A 24 4.86 -13.13 -9.47
C VAL A 24 3.76 -14.09 -9.01
N ILE A 25 2.88 -13.69 -8.09
CA ILE A 25 1.71 -14.48 -7.65
C ILE A 25 0.75 -14.74 -8.82
N ALA A 26 0.57 -13.77 -9.72
CA ALA A 26 -0.31 -13.92 -10.88
C ALA A 26 0.30 -14.82 -11.97
N GLU A 27 1.63 -14.77 -12.14
CA GLU A 27 2.36 -15.50 -13.19
C GLU A 27 2.82 -16.90 -12.76
N THR A 28 2.88 -17.20 -11.46
CA THR A 28 3.37 -18.50 -10.96
C THR A 28 2.32 -19.61 -11.06
N SER A 29 2.74 -20.77 -11.59
CA SER A 29 1.96 -22.01 -11.65
C SER A 29 2.18 -22.92 -10.44
N ASN A 30 3.21 -22.64 -9.62
CA ASN A 30 3.52 -23.44 -8.43
C ASN A 30 2.68 -22.97 -7.23
N ALA A 31 1.77 -23.83 -6.76
CA ALA A 31 0.85 -23.50 -5.67
C ALA A 31 1.55 -23.20 -4.34
N ASN A 32 2.63 -23.91 -4.01
CA ASN A 32 3.37 -23.69 -2.76
C ASN A 32 4.10 -22.35 -2.80
N LEU A 33 4.77 -22.06 -3.92
CA LEU A 33 5.44 -20.77 -4.12
C LEU A 33 4.44 -19.61 -4.09
N ARG A 34 3.26 -19.80 -4.71
CA ARG A 34 2.17 -18.82 -4.68
C ARG A 34 1.76 -18.49 -3.25
N GLN A 35 1.51 -19.52 -2.44
CA GLN A 35 1.09 -19.39 -1.06
C GLN A 35 2.16 -18.64 -0.23
N THR A 36 3.43 -19.03 -0.34
CA THR A 36 4.53 -18.35 0.36
C THR A 36 4.63 -16.87 -0.03
N LEU A 37 4.52 -16.54 -1.32
CA LEU A 37 4.56 -15.15 -1.77
C LEU A 37 3.35 -14.34 -1.26
N GLN A 38 2.17 -14.96 -1.16
CA GLN A 38 0.99 -14.32 -0.58
C GLN A 38 1.19 -14.01 0.91
N GLU A 39 1.77 -14.93 1.67
CA GLU A 39 2.08 -14.73 3.09
C GLU A 39 3.09 -13.60 3.29
N ILE A 40 4.18 -13.58 2.51
CA ILE A 40 5.17 -12.50 2.55
C ILE A 40 4.52 -11.16 2.21
N ARG A 41 3.76 -11.10 1.12
CA ARG A 41 3.05 -9.87 0.70
C ARG A 41 2.14 -9.35 1.81
N ASN A 42 1.37 -10.23 2.46
CA ASN A 42 0.46 -9.83 3.54
C ASN A 42 1.24 -9.30 4.75
N GLY A 43 2.38 -9.91 5.10
CA GLY A 43 3.25 -9.42 6.18
C GLY A 43 3.84 -8.05 5.86
N ASP A 44 4.34 -7.86 4.65
CA ASP A 44 4.91 -6.59 4.20
C ASP A 44 3.85 -5.47 4.13
N GLU A 45 2.61 -5.78 3.74
CA GLU A 45 1.48 -4.85 3.80
C GLU A 45 1.18 -4.44 5.24
N GLN A 46 1.11 -5.40 6.16
CA GLN A 46 0.84 -5.11 7.57
C GLN A 46 1.94 -4.22 8.17
N PHE A 47 3.20 -4.50 7.84
CA PHE A 47 4.33 -3.66 8.24
C PHE A 47 4.24 -2.26 7.63
N GLN A 48 3.92 -2.15 6.34
CA GLN A 48 3.73 -0.87 5.65
C GLN A 48 2.66 -0.02 6.31
N PHE A 49 1.54 -0.62 6.72
CA PHE A 49 0.47 0.07 7.45
C PHE A 49 0.91 0.56 8.82
N GLN A 50 1.59 -0.29 9.61
CA GLN A 50 2.10 0.09 10.93
C GLN A 50 3.14 1.23 10.82
N LEU A 51 4.06 1.13 9.87
CA LEU A 51 5.08 2.14 9.63
C LEU A 51 4.46 3.47 9.19
N ALA A 52 3.45 3.43 8.32
CA ALA A 52 2.70 4.63 7.91
C ALA A 52 2.00 5.29 9.11
N ASN A 53 1.40 4.51 10.03
CA ASN A 53 0.79 5.04 11.23
C ASN A 53 1.80 5.73 12.16
N VAL A 54 2.97 5.12 12.38
CA VAL A 54 4.05 5.72 13.15
C VAL A 54 4.55 7.00 12.47
N ALA A 55 4.70 6.98 11.14
CA ALA A 55 5.11 8.14 10.36
C ALA A 55 4.10 9.30 10.47
N MET A 56 2.80 9.00 10.51
CA MET A 56 1.75 9.99 10.72
C MET A 56 1.81 10.58 12.13
N GLN A 57 1.96 9.74 13.17
CA GLN A 57 2.07 10.21 14.55
C GLN A 57 3.29 11.11 14.78
N LYS A 58 4.41 10.81 14.12
CA LYS A 58 5.63 11.63 14.19
C LYS A 58 5.60 12.87 13.28
N GLY A 59 4.53 13.06 12.49
CA GLY A 59 4.41 14.17 11.54
C GLY A 59 5.31 14.05 10.30
N TYR A 60 5.90 12.88 10.07
CA TYR A 60 6.78 12.61 8.92
C TYR A 60 5.99 12.30 7.65
N TYR A 61 4.75 11.83 7.81
CA TYR A 61 3.83 11.52 6.73
C TYR A 61 2.54 12.31 6.89
N LYS A 62 2.20 13.14 5.89
CA LYS A 62 0.86 13.70 5.74
C LYS A 62 0.09 12.79 4.77
N PRO A 63 -0.92 12.03 5.23
CA PRO A 63 -1.77 11.31 4.32
C PRO A 63 -2.48 12.31 3.39
N ALA A 64 -2.87 11.85 2.19
CA ALA A 64 -3.75 12.64 1.35
C ALA A 64 -4.99 13.04 2.16
N GLN A 65 -5.47 14.27 1.98
CA GLN A 65 -6.73 14.70 2.59
C GLN A 65 -7.82 13.70 2.18
N PRO A 66 -8.69 13.27 3.10
CA PRO A 66 -9.83 12.45 2.74
C PRO A 66 -10.63 13.20 1.67
N ALA A 67 -11.04 12.49 0.62
CA ALA A 67 -11.90 13.06 -0.40
C ALA A 67 -13.16 13.63 0.25
N SER A 68 -13.62 14.78 -0.24
CA SER A 68 -14.86 15.38 0.25
C SER A 68 -16.06 14.47 -0.06
N VAL A 69 -17.10 14.55 0.77
CA VAL A 69 -18.35 13.78 0.55
C VAL A 69 -18.94 14.09 -0.84
N SER A 70 -18.75 15.32 -1.34
CA SER A 70 -19.17 15.72 -2.68
C SER A 70 -18.42 14.96 -3.77
N GLU A 71 -17.09 14.86 -3.70
CA GLU A 71 -16.27 14.11 -4.67
C GLU A 71 -16.61 12.61 -4.64
N ILE A 72 -16.84 12.04 -3.45
CA ILE A 72 -17.24 10.64 -3.30
C ILE A 72 -18.59 10.38 -3.99
N ASN A 73 -19.58 11.25 -3.77
CA ASN A 73 -20.91 11.11 -4.36
C ASN A 73 -20.90 11.30 -5.88
N GLN A 74 -20.10 12.24 -6.38
CA GLN A 74 -19.93 12.46 -7.81
C GLN A 74 -19.34 11.24 -8.50
N VAL A 75 -18.21 10.71 -7.99
CA VAL A 75 -17.55 9.52 -8.55
C VAL A 75 -18.46 8.29 -8.48
N ARG A 76 -19.22 8.11 -7.40
CA ARG A 76 -20.22 7.03 -7.30
C ARG A 76 -21.32 7.14 -8.35
N SER A 77 -21.81 8.36 -8.62
CA SER A 77 -22.83 8.59 -9.63
C SER A 77 -22.32 8.32 -11.04
N GLU A 78 -21.08 8.74 -11.34
CA GLU A 78 -20.40 8.46 -12.61
C GLU A 78 -20.17 6.95 -12.83
N LEU A 79 -19.74 6.22 -11.79
CA LEU A 79 -19.53 4.76 -11.83
C LEU A 79 -20.82 3.94 -11.95
N SER A 80 -21.95 4.46 -11.47
CA SER A 80 -23.24 3.75 -11.52
C SER A 80 -23.99 3.95 -12.85
N GLN A 81 -23.48 4.82 -13.72
CA GLN A 81 -24.04 5.12 -15.05
C GLN A 81 -23.26 4.45 -16.20
N GLY A 82 -22.20 3.69 -15.90
CA GLY A 82 -21.47 2.85 -16.86
C GLY A 82 -21.81 1.38 -16.72
#